data_AF-A0A2W4J6W2-F1
#
_entry.id   AF-A0A2W4J6W2-F1
#
_cell.length_a   1.000
_cell.length_b   1.000
_cell.length_c   1.000
_cell.angle_alpha   90.00
_cell.angle_beta   90.00
_cell.angle_gamma   90.00
#
_symmetry.space_group_name_H-M   'P 1'
#
loop_
_entity.id
_entity.type
_entity.pdbx_description
1 polymer ?
#
loop_
_entity_poly.entity_id
_entity_poly.type
_entity_poly.pdbx_seq_one_letter_code
_entity_poly.pdbx_strand_id
1 'polypeptide(L)' 'MSERRCPICGKEVRPRGENPDYPFCSHRCRMIDLGKWLGEEYRIPDELREEEERASLPTGEEEE' A
#
# COMPACT_ATOMS: atom_id res chain seq x y z
N MET A 1 -16.10 6.68 -18.62
CA MET A 1 -16.24 6.08 -17.27
C MET A 1 -14.89 5.47 -16.92
N SER A 2 -14.33 5.72 -15.74
CA SER A 2 -13.01 5.16 -15.37
C SER A 2 -13.18 3.66 -15.08
N GLU A 3 -12.66 2.82 -15.96
CA GLU A 3 -12.57 1.37 -15.73
C GLU A 3 -11.65 1.10 -14.54
N ARG A 4 -12.19 0.43 -13.51
CA ARG A 4 -11.44 0.03 -12.32
C ARG A 4 -10.88 -1.37 -12.52
N ARG A 5 -9.59 -1.55 -12.23
CA ARG A 5 -8.91 -2.84 -12.22
C ARG A 5 -8.81 -3.36 -10.79
N CYS A 6 -8.94 -4.67 -10.62
CA CYS A 6 -8.85 -5.31 -9.33
C CYS A 6 -7.41 -5.20 -8.80
N PRO A 7 -7.19 -4.69 -7.57
CA PRO A 7 -5.84 -4.50 -7.04
C PRO A 7 -5.10 -5.83 -6.77
N ILE A 8 -5.81 -6.95 -6.73
CA ILE A 8 -5.24 -8.27 -6.42
C ILE A 8 -4.81 -9.04 -7.66
N CYS A 9 -5.54 -8.90 -8.78
CA CYS A 9 -5.29 -9.71 -9.98
C CYS A 9 -5.34 -8.93 -11.30
N GLY A 10 -5.60 -7.62 -11.27
CA GLY A 10 -5.63 -6.76 -12.44
C GLY A 10 -6.84 -6.91 -13.37
N LYS A 11 -7.76 -7.85 -13.11
CA LYS A 11 -8.99 -8.04 -13.90
C LYS A 11 -9.94 -6.85 -13.77
N GLU A 12 -10.82 -6.67 -14.75
CA GLU A 12 -11.88 -5.66 -14.70
C GLU A 12 -12.84 -5.88 -13.52
N VAL A 13 -13.25 -4.76 -12.92
CA VAL A 13 -14.17 -4.73 -11.77
C VAL A 13 -15.50 -4.17 -12.25
N ARG A 14 -16.57 -4.96 -12.07
CA ARG A 14 -17.93 -4.50 -12.33
C ARG A 14 -18.30 -3.33 -11.41
N PRO A 15 -19.19 -2.42 -11.84
CA PRO A 15 -19.62 -1.29 -11.02
C PRO A 15 -20.15 -1.71 -9.64
N ARG A 16 -20.00 -0.83 -8.64
CA ARG A 16 -20.41 -1.10 -7.25
C ARG A 16 -21.85 -1.60 -7.11
N GLY A 17 -22.79 -1.10 -7.92
CA GLY A 17 -24.20 -1.51 -7.87
C GLY A 17 -24.46 -2.96 -8.29
N GLU A 18 -23.55 -3.57 -9.05
CA GLU A 18 -23.68 -4.91 -9.61
C GLU A 18 -22.69 -5.91 -8.99
N ASN A 19 -21.81 -5.42 -8.10
CA ASN A 19 -20.69 -6.18 -7.56
C ASN A 19 -20.58 -5.99 -6.04
N PRO A 20 -21.02 -6.95 -5.24
CA PRO A 20 -20.92 -6.86 -3.78
C PRO A 20 -19.47 -6.90 -3.28
N ASP A 21 -18.54 -7.39 -4.11
CA ASP A 21 -17.12 -7.47 -3.80
C ASP A 21 -16.34 -6.23 -4.25
N TYR A 22 -16.99 -5.19 -4.77
CA TYR A 22 -16.31 -3.95 -5.17
C TYR A 22 -15.46 -3.39 -4.00
N PRO A 23 -14.16 -3.07 -4.18
CA PRO A 23 -13.46 -2.82 -5.46
C PRO A 23 -12.72 -4.03 -6.07
N PHE A 24 -13.04 -5.26 -5.66
CA PHE A 24 -12.44 -6.48 -6.17
C PHE A 24 -13.29 -7.12 -7.27
N CYS A 25 -12.68 -7.94 -8.13
CA CYS A 25 -13.43 -8.63 -9.18
C CYS A 25 -14.24 -9.83 -8.67
N SER A 26 -13.99 -10.29 -7.43
CA SER A 26 -14.65 -11.46 -6.83
C SER A 26 -14.35 -11.57 -5.33
N HIS A 27 -15.19 -12.35 -4.63
CA HIS A 27 -15.01 -12.73 -3.24
C HIS A 27 -13.62 -13.31 -2.93
N ARG A 28 -13.08 -14.16 -3.82
CA ARG A 28 -11.73 -14.72 -3.65
C ARG A 28 -10.67 -13.62 -3.53
N CYS A 29 -10.72 -12.60 -4.39
CA CYS A 29 -9.75 -11.51 -4.34
C CYS A 29 -9.91 -10.67 -3.07
N ARG A 30 -11.15 -10.42 -2.63
CA ARG A 30 -11.43 -9.75 -1.35
C ARG A 30 -10.80 -10.50 -0.16
N MET A 31 -10.92 -11.84 -0.15
CA MET A 31 -10.34 -12.67 0.90
C MET A 31 -8.81 -12.70 0.87
N ILE A 32 -8.20 -12.70 -0.33
CA ILE A 32 -6.74 -12.61 -0.46
C ILE A 32 -6.24 -11.27 0.08
N ASP A 33 -6.90 -10.17 -0.28
CA ASP A 33 -6.55 -8.83 0.24
C ASP A 33 -6.61 -8.81 1.76
N LEU A 34 -7.69 -9.31 2.35
CA LEU A 34 -7.83 -9.44 3.79
C LEU A 34 -6.70 -10.29 4.41
N GLY A 35 -6.32 -11.38 3.75
CA GLY A 35 -5.18 -12.21 4.16
C GLY A 35 -3.87 -11.42 4.21
N LYS A 36 -3.59 -10.58 3.21
CA LYS A 36 -2.41 -9.71 3.17
C LYS A 36 -2.40 -8.67 4.28
N TRP A 37 -3.57 -8.10 4.60
CA TRP A 37 -3.72 -7.18 5.73
C TRP A 37 -3.43 -7.87 7.06
N LEU A 38 -4.05 -9.03 7.31
CA LEU A 38 -3.84 -9.79 8.54
C LEU A 38 -2.44 -10.39 8.63
N GLY A 39 -1.79 -10.63 7.50
CA GLY A 39 -0.42 -11.11 7.39
C GLY A 39 0.64 -10.02 7.42
N GLU A 40 0.26 -8.75 7.67
CA GLU A 40 1.18 -7.60 7.75
C GLU A 40 2.04 -7.40 6.47
N GLU A 41 1.54 -7.83 5.30
CA GLU A 41 2.24 -7.70 4.03
C GLU A 41 2.22 -6.25 3.51
N TYR A 42 1.16 -5.51 3.84
CA TYR A 42 1.05 -4.09 3.50
C TYR A 42 1.85 -3.25 4.49
N ARG A 43 2.95 -2.64 4.01
CA ARG A 43 3.85 -1.81 4.80
C ARG A 43 4.15 -0.50 4.08
N ILE A 44 4.26 0.58 4.85
CA ILE A 44 4.73 1.87 4.36
C ILE A 44 6.23 1.91 4.63
N PRO A 45 7.09 2.10 3.60
CA PRO A 45 8.52 2.26 3.82
C PRO A 45 8.78 3.54 4.61
N ASP A 46 9.74 3.46 5.53
CA ASP A 46 10.15 4.60 6.35
C ASP A 46 11.31 5.32 5.67
N GLU A 47 11.00 6.20 4.71
CA GLU A 47 12.00 7.04 4.06
C GLU A 47 12.44 8.22 4.95
N LEU A 48 11.64 8.56 5.97
CA LEU A 48 11.88 9.73 6.84
C LEU A 48 12.96 9.47 7.90
N ARG A 49 13.08 8.23 8.40
CA ARG A 49 14.11 7.90 9.39
C ARG A 49 15.53 8.13 8.90
N GLU A 50 15.84 7.86 7.64
CA GLU A 50 17.20 8.06 7.11
C GLU A 50 17.56 9.55 7.01
N GLU A 51 16.59 10.41 6.69
CA GLU A 51 16.76 11.86 6.63
C GLU A 51 16.81 12.49 8.03
N GLU A 52 15.96 12.04 8.95
CA GLU A 52 15.95 12.46 10.36
C GLU A 52 17.21 12.01 11.10
N GLU A 53 17.69 10.77 10.92
CA GLU A 53 18.96 10.30 11.48
C GLU A 53 20.14 11.08 10.89
N ARG A 54 20.14 11.40 9.59
CA ARG A 54 21.16 12.25 8.95
C ARG A 54 21.15 13.69 9.48
N ALA A 55 19.96 14.25 9.72
CA ALA A 55 19.78 15.60 10.25
C ALA A 55 20.10 15.69 11.76
N SER A 56 20.07 14.56 12.48
CA SER A 56 20.33 14.48 13.92
C SER A 56 21.79 14.16 14.28
N LEU A 57 22.64 13.85 13.29
CA LEU A 57 24.07 13.72 13.51
C LEU A 57 24.64 15.11 13.82
N PRO A 58 25.39 15.31 14.94
CA PRO A 58 26.10 16.55 15.13
C PRO A 58 27.11 16.70 13.99
N THR A 59 26.93 17.73 13.16
CA THR A 59 27.97 18.19 12.24
C THR A 59 29.13 18.63 13.10
N GLY A 60 30.13 17.76 13.26
CA GLY A 60 31.37 18.08 13.93
C GLY A 60 32.10 19.17 13.15
N GLU A 61 31.74 20.43 13.40
CA GLU A 61 32.62 21.57 13.19
C GLU A 61 33.59 21.62 14.37
N GLU A 62 34.60 20.75 14.34
CA GLU A 62 35.84 20.93 15.10
C GLU A 62 37.00 20.71 14.12
N GLU A 63 37.45 21.74 13.41
CA GLU A 63 38.80 21.81 12.84
C GLU A 63 39.29 23.27 12.93
N GLU A 64 40.22 23.48 13.87
CA GLU A 64 41.24 24.53 14.10
C GLU A 64 41.14 25.91 13.41
#